data_AF-A0A3M1RAK0-F1
#
_entry.id   AF-A0A3M1RAK0-F1
#
_cell.length_a   1.000
_cell.length_b   1.000
_cell.length_c   1.000
_cell.angle_alpha   90.00
_cell.angle_beta   90.00
_cell.angle_gamma   90.00
#
_symmetry.space_group_name_H-M   'P 1'
#
loop_
_entity.id
_entity.type
_entity.pdbx_description
1 polymer ?
#
loop_
_entity_poly.entity_id
_entity_poly.type
_entity_poly.pdbx_seq_one_letter_code
_entity_poly.pdbx_strand_id
1 'polypeptide(L)'
;MRRAFSLALQAKGRTSPNPMVGAVIVQGDQVVGEGYHTHAGADHAEIVALRKAGEQARGGTLVVNLEPCCHYGRTPPCTKALIQSGIARVVLAMKDPNPLVSGKGIAELRRAGIQVI
;
A
#
# COMPACT_ATOMS: atom_id res chain seq x y z
N MET A 1 -0.48 -2.42 -12.07
CA MET A 1 -0.45 -3.67 -11.25
C MET A 1 0.82 -4.50 -11.45
N ARG A 2 1.21 -4.87 -12.68
CA ARG A 2 2.43 -5.69 -12.93
C ARG A 2 3.69 -5.20 -12.19
N ARG A 3 3.93 -3.88 -12.21
CA ARG A 3 5.07 -3.27 -11.52
C ARG A 3 5.05 -3.50 -10.00
N ALA A 4 3.89 -3.43 -9.35
CA ALA A 4 3.75 -3.72 -7.92
C ALA A 4 4.17 -5.16 -7.59
N PHE A 5 3.76 -6.14 -8.42
CA PHE A 5 4.23 -7.53 -8.28
C PHE A 5 5.74 -7.67 -8.50
N SER A 6 6.31 -7.00 -9.51
CA SER A 6 7.77 -7.02 -9.74
C SER A 6 8.56 -6.47 -8.55
N LEU A 7 8.06 -5.42 -7.90
CA LEU A 7 8.65 -4.86 -6.68
C LEU A 7 8.53 -5.85 -5.50
N ALA A 8 7.35 -6.45 -5.30
CA ALA A 8 7.14 -7.44 -4.24
C ALA A 8 8.11 -8.65 -4.35
N LEU A 9 8.37 -9.11 -5.58
CA LEU A 9 9.28 -10.24 -5.84
C LEU A 9 10.73 -9.96 -5.46
N GLN A 10 11.15 -8.70 -5.30
CA GLN A 10 12.51 -8.38 -4.86
C GLN A 10 12.80 -8.85 -3.42
N ALA A 11 11.77 -9.07 -2.61
CA ALA A 11 11.89 -9.54 -1.23
C ALA A 11 11.61 -11.05 -1.07
N LYS A 12 11.63 -11.81 -2.18
CA LYS A 12 11.37 -13.26 -2.15
C LYS A 12 12.27 -13.98 -1.14
N GLY A 13 11.65 -14.71 -0.23
CA GLY A 13 12.32 -15.47 0.83
C GLY A 13 12.75 -14.65 2.06
N ARG A 14 12.38 -13.36 2.15
CA ARG A 14 12.90 -12.45 3.20
C ARG A 14 11.82 -11.82 4.10
N THR A 15 10.55 -11.90 3.72
CA THR A 15 9.47 -11.21 4.45
C THR A 15 8.79 -12.05 5.52
N SER A 16 8.96 -13.38 5.53
CA SER A 16 8.28 -14.28 6.47
C SER A 16 8.45 -13.82 7.93
N PRO A 17 7.38 -13.76 8.75
CA PRO A 17 6.02 -14.25 8.49
C PRO A 17 5.11 -13.29 7.68
N ASN A 18 5.58 -12.11 7.31
CA ASN A 18 4.81 -11.10 6.58
C ASN A 18 4.72 -11.42 5.07
N PRO A 19 3.67 -10.94 4.38
CA PRO A 19 3.52 -11.11 2.94
C PRO A 19 4.53 -10.27 2.16
N MET A 20 4.81 -10.69 0.92
CA MET A 20 5.51 -9.86 -0.05
C MET A 20 4.54 -8.85 -0.64
N VAL A 21 4.79 -7.57 -0.37
CA VAL A 21 3.96 -6.47 -0.86
C VAL A 21 4.81 -5.50 -1.64
N GLY A 22 4.29 -5.04 -2.77
CA GLY A 22 4.83 -3.97 -3.59
C GLY A 22 3.75 -2.94 -3.89
N ALA A 23 4.17 -1.69 -3.97
CA ALA A 23 3.31 -0.52 -4.12
C ALA A 23 3.93 0.46 -5.11
N VAL A 24 3.08 1.08 -5.93
CA VAL A 24 3.45 2.12 -6.88
C VAL A 24 2.44 3.25 -6.74
N ILE A 25 2.92 4.48 -6.66
CA ILE A 25 2.08 5.68 -6.68
C ILE A 25 2.27 6.36 -8.04
N VAL A 26 1.15 6.63 -8.69
CA VAL A 26 1.11 7.32 -9.98
C VAL A 26 0.33 8.62 -9.88
N GLN A 27 0.82 9.64 -10.59
CA GLN A 27 0.15 10.92 -10.79
C GLN A 27 0.02 11.13 -12.30
N GLY A 28 -1.21 11.03 -12.82
CA GLY A 28 -1.43 10.87 -14.26
C GLY A 28 -0.68 9.65 -14.79
N ASP A 29 0.15 9.86 -15.82
CA ASP A 29 0.97 8.81 -16.43
C ASP A 29 2.37 8.64 -15.80
N GLN A 30 2.68 9.41 -14.76
CA GLN A 30 4.00 9.40 -14.14
C GLN A 30 4.02 8.56 -12.85
N VAL A 31 5.03 7.71 -12.72
CA VAL A 31 5.33 7.04 -11.45
C VAL A 31 6.09 8.03 -10.57
N VAL A 32 5.50 8.39 -9.44
CA VAL A 32 6.10 9.35 -8.49
C VAL A 32 6.66 8.66 -7.25
N GLY A 33 6.26 7.41 -6.96
CA GLY A 33 6.81 6.66 -5.84
C GLY A 33 6.70 5.15 -6.02
N GLU A 34 7.70 4.42 -5.54
CA GLU A 34 7.74 2.96 -5.60
C GLU A 34 8.28 2.36 -4.30
N GLY A 35 7.63 1.34 -3.80
CA GLY A 35 8.01 0.69 -2.55
C GLY A 35 7.73 -0.80 -2.56
N TYR A 36 8.46 -1.53 -1.72
CA TYR A 36 8.16 -2.90 -1.37
C TYR A 36 8.58 -3.18 0.07
N HIS A 37 7.93 -4.14 0.70
CA HIS A 37 8.28 -4.58 2.04
C HIS A 37 9.52 -5.49 1.98
N THR A 38 10.60 -5.08 2.64
CA THR A 38 11.91 -5.76 2.50
C THR A 38 12.08 -6.95 3.45
N HIS A 39 11.57 -6.86 4.68
CA HIS A 39 11.65 -7.88 5.73
C HIS A 39 10.66 -7.56 6.87
N ALA A 40 10.28 -8.58 7.67
CA ALA A 40 9.34 -8.40 8.76
C ALA A 40 9.80 -7.33 9.77
N GLY A 41 8.91 -6.39 10.10
CA GLY A 41 9.19 -5.26 10.99
C GLY A 41 9.69 -4.00 10.27
N ALA A 42 10.11 -4.10 9.01
CA ALA A 42 10.38 -2.93 8.19
C ALA A 42 9.08 -2.21 7.79
N ASP A 43 9.24 -0.99 7.25
CA ASP A 43 8.13 -0.28 6.64
C ASP A 43 7.42 -1.13 5.58
N HIS A 44 6.11 -0.97 5.49
CA HIS A 44 5.29 -1.59 4.46
C HIS A 44 5.51 -0.89 3.11
N ALA A 45 5.13 -1.57 2.03
CA ALA A 45 5.35 -1.10 0.68
C ALA A 45 4.74 0.29 0.44
N GLU A 46 3.54 0.52 0.96
CA GLU A 46 2.79 1.76 0.85
C GLU A 46 3.54 2.92 1.50
N ILE A 47 4.11 2.71 2.68
CA ILE A 47 4.90 3.73 3.40
C ILE A 47 6.16 4.08 2.62
N VAL A 48 6.87 3.08 2.09
CA VAL A 48 8.06 3.32 1.26
C VAL A 48 7.70 4.09 0.00
N ALA A 49 6.60 3.73 -0.67
CA ALA A 49 6.13 4.43 -1.87
C ALA A 49 5.73 5.87 -1.57
N LEU A 50 4.99 6.10 -0.48
CA LEU A 50 4.58 7.44 -0.02
C LEU A 50 5.78 8.33 0.30
N ARG A 51 6.79 7.82 1.02
CA ARG A 51 8.00 8.59 1.33
C ARG A 51 8.77 9.01 0.08
N LYS A 52 8.82 8.15 -0.94
CA LYS A 52 9.47 8.49 -2.22
C LYS A 52 8.65 9.48 -3.05
N ALA A 53 7.33 9.38 -3.02
CA ALA A 53 6.45 10.32 -3.72
C ALA A 53 6.42 11.71 -3.06
N GLY A 54 6.50 11.77 -1.73
CA GLY A 54 6.33 13.01 -0.98
C GLY A 54 5.00 13.69 -1.32
N GLU A 55 5.02 15.01 -1.51
CA GLU A 55 3.84 15.80 -1.86
C GLU A 55 3.19 15.39 -3.19
N GLN A 56 3.94 14.76 -4.10
CA GLN A 56 3.39 14.29 -5.39
C GLN A 56 2.38 13.14 -5.23
N ALA A 57 2.29 12.53 -4.04
CA ALA A 57 1.28 11.53 -3.74
C ALA A 57 -0.15 12.12 -3.67
N ARG A 58 -0.28 13.41 -3.37
CA ARG A 58 -1.59 14.03 -3.14
C ARG A 58 -2.42 14.07 -4.41
N GLY A 59 -3.64 13.55 -4.33
CA GLY A 59 -4.54 13.37 -5.47
C GLY A 59 -4.19 12.17 -6.37
N GLY A 60 -3.08 11.48 -6.09
CA GLY A 60 -2.59 10.37 -6.90
C GLY A 60 -3.34 9.06 -6.69
N THR A 61 -2.90 8.06 -7.46
CA THR A 61 -3.39 6.69 -7.36
C THR A 61 -2.31 5.77 -6.80
N LEU A 62 -2.62 5.09 -5.69
CA LEU A 62 -1.84 3.95 -5.23
C LEU A 62 -2.25 2.69 -6.00
N VAL A 63 -1.27 1.92 -6.46
CA VAL A 63 -1.45 0.58 -6.99
C VAL A 63 -0.66 -0.40 -6.12
N VAL A 64 -1.35 -1.35 -5.48
CA VAL A 64 -0.76 -2.28 -4.50
C VAL A 64 -1.25 -3.70 -4.73
N ASN A 65 -0.43 -4.72 -4.45
CA ASN A 65 -0.82 -6.11 -4.70
C ASN A 65 -1.61 -6.77 -3.55
N LEU A 66 -1.79 -6.09 -2.41
CA LEU A 66 -2.52 -6.59 -1.25
C LEU A 66 -3.30 -5.44 -0.60
N GLU A 67 -4.44 -5.74 0.02
CA GLU A 67 -5.22 -4.75 0.77
C GLU A 67 -4.36 -4.05 1.86
N PRO A 68 -4.36 -2.70 1.91
CA PRO A 68 -3.61 -1.98 2.93
C PRO A 68 -4.08 -2.29 4.36
N CYS A 69 -3.13 -2.50 5.27
CA CYS A 69 -3.45 -2.84 6.66
C CYS A 69 -4.15 -1.69 7.41
N CYS A 70 -5.13 -2.06 8.24
CA CYS A 70 -5.98 -1.13 8.98
C CYS A 70 -5.99 -1.36 10.51
N HIS A 71 -5.03 -2.15 11.02
CA HIS A 71 -4.88 -2.43 12.45
C HIS A 71 -3.50 -2.01 12.93
N TYR A 72 -3.37 -1.79 14.24
CA TYR A 72 -2.08 -1.55 14.88
C TYR A 72 -1.38 -2.88 15.15
N GLY A 73 -0.23 -3.08 14.51
CA GLY A 73 0.68 -4.19 14.77
C GLY A 73 2.01 -3.66 15.29
N ARG A 74 3.11 -4.10 14.67
CA ARG A 74 4.45 -3.54 14.92
C ARG A 74 4.62 -2.14 14.33
N THR A 75 3.84 -1.83 13.30
CA THR A 75 3.82 -0.55 12.59
C THR A 75 2.40 0.04 12.64
N PRO A 76 2.26 1.38 12.50
CA PRO A 76 0.96 2.00 12.30
C PRO A 76 0.27 1.50 11.02
N PRO A 77 -1.08 1.55 10.96
CA PRO A 77 -1.82 1.09 9.79
C PRO A 77 -1.54 1.94 8.54
N CYS A 78 -1.37 1.28 7.40
CA CYS A 78 -1.11 1.93 6.12
C CYS A 78 -2.30 2.77 5.64
N THR A 79 -3.54 2.37 5.97
CA THR A 79 -4.75 3.14 5.64
C THR A 79 -4.68 4.57 6.17
N LYS A 80 -4.21 4.78 7.40
CA LYS A 80 -4.07 6.12 7.98
C LYS A 80 -3.06 6.98 7.23
N ALA A 81 -1.92 6.40 6.85
CA ALA A 81 -0.90 7.11 6.09
C ALA A 81 -1.42 7.53 4.70
N LEU A 82 -2.18 6.65 4.03
CA LEU A 82 -2.79 6.93 2.73
C LEU A 82 -3.85 8.03 2.79
N ILE A 83 -4.66 8.03 3.85
CA ILE A 83 -5.66 9.09 4.09
C ILE A 83 -4.94 10.42 4.34
N GLN A 84 -3.92 10.43 5.20
CA GLN A 84 -3.15 11.63 5.52
C GLN A 84 -2.39 12.19 4.32
N SER A 85 -1.87 11.33 3.43
CA SER A 85 -1.17 11.77 2.22
C SER A 85 -2.10 12.35 1.15
N GLY A 86 -3.41 12.23 1.33
CA GLY A 86 -4.40 12.70 0.36
C GLY A 86 -4.42 11.91 -0.94
N ILE A 87 -4.09 10.61 -0.91
CA ILE A 87 -4.29 9.72 -2.07
C ILE A 87 -5.79 9.70 -2.41
N ALA A 88 -6.13 9.88 -3.69
CA ALA A 88 -7.53 9.93 -4.11
C ALA A 88 -8.07 8.54 -4.49
N ARG A 89 -7.19 7.64 -4.95
CA ARG A 89 -7.57 6.33 -5.47
C ARG A 89 -6.58 5.24 -5.06
N VAL A 90 -7.10 4.07 -4.71
CA VAL A 90 -6.34 2.86 -4.43
C VAL A 90 -6.83 1.75 -5.35
N VAL A 91 -5.91 1.12 -6.08
CA VAL A 91 -6.16 -0.06 -6.91
C VAL A 91 -5.42 -1.24 -6.27
N LEU A 92 -6.14 -2.24 -5.79
CA LEU A 92 -5.58 -3.39 -5.10
C LEU A 92 -5.82 -4.70 -5.87
N ALA A 93 -4.87 -5.63 -5.82
CA ALA A 93 -5.03 -6.91 -6.53
C ALA A 93 -5.93 -7.90 -5.79
N MET A 94 -5.87 -7.92 -4.46
CA MET A 94 -6.65 -8.84 -3.64
C MET A 94 -6.92 -8.29 -2.25
N LYS A 95 -8.03 -8.76 -1.65
CA LYS A 95 -8.32 -8.58 -0.23
C LYS A 95 -7.32 -9.34 0.63
N ASP A 96 -7.03 -8.82 1.82
CA ASP A 96 -6.14 -9.51 2.74
C ASP A 96 -6.85 -10.76 3.30
N PRO A 97 -6.21 -11.95 3.27
CA PRO A 97 -6.76 -13.15 3.89
C PRO A 97 -6.77 -13.09 5.43
N ASN A 98 -6.00 -12.19 6.05
CA ASN A 98 -5.98 -12.01 7.49
C ASN A 98 -7.35 -11.48 7.98
N PRO A 99 -8.06 -12.18 8.88
CA PRO A 99 -9.36 -11.74 9.40
C PRO A 99 -9.34 -10.38 10.13
N LEU A 100 -8.16 -9.97 10.60
CA LEU A 100 -7.97 -8.64 11.20
C LEU A 100 -8.05 -7.51 10.16
N VAL A 101 -7.76 -7.80 8.89
CA VAL A 101 -7.71 -6.81 7.80
C VAL A 101 -8.84 -7.02 6.79
N SER A 102 -9.20 -8.25 6.47
CA SER A 102 -10.05 -8.64 5.34
C SER A 102 -11.26 -7.73 5.12
N GLY A 103 -11.18 -6.86 4.12
CA GLY A 103 -12.21 -5.88 3.73
C GLY A 103 -12.35 -4.66 4.63
N LYS A 104 -11.75 -4.64 5.82
CA LYS A 104 -11.82 -3.53 6.78
C LYS A 104 -10.96 -2.36 6.32
N GLY A 105 -9.80 -2.62 5.72
CA GLY A 105 -8.94 -1.58 5.16
C GLY A 105 -9.59 -0.90 3.95
N ILE A 106 -10.20 -1.70 3.07
CA ILE A 106 -11.02 -1.18 1.97
C ILE A 106 -12.15 -0.29 2.49
N ALA A 107 -12.88 -0.75 3.51
CA ALA A 107 -13.99 0.01 4.08
C ALA A 107 -13.54 1.31 4.76
N GLU A 108 -12.37 1.32 5.41
CA GLU A 108 -11.79 2.52 6.02
C GLU A 108 -11.40 3.56 4.97
N LEU A 109 -10.70 3.16 3.91
CA LEU A 109 -10.31 4.03 2.81
C LEU A 109 -11.54 4.65 2.12
N ARG A 110 -12.56 3.84 1.83
CA ARG A 110 -13.81 4.31 1.23
C ARG A 110 -14.54 5.31 2.13
N ARG A 111 -14.59 5.08 3.45
CA ARG A 111 -15.19 6.03 4.41
C ARG A 111 -14.46 7.36 4.46
N ALA A 112 -13.16 7.38 4.18
CA ALA A 112 -12.36 8.60 4.06
C ALA A 112 -12.47 9.29 2.69
N GLY A 113 -13.34 8.80 1.79
CA GLY A 113 -13.56 9.39 0.46
C GLY A 113 -12.58 8.90 -0.61
N ILE A 114 -11.75 7.90 -0.32
CA ILE A 114 -10.81 7.33 -1.28
C ILE A 114 -11.53 6.30 -2.16
N GLN A 115 -11.39 6.41 -3.47
CA GLN A 115 -11.92 5.42 -4.40
C GLN A 115 -11.08 4.13 -4.32
N VAL A 116 -11.72 2.98 -4.07
CA VAL A 116 -11.02 1.68 -3.99
C VAL A 116 -11.57 0.70 -5.01
N ILE A 117 -10.67 0.17 -5.85
CA ILE A 117 -10.96 -0.78 -6.95
C ILE A 117 -10.12 -2.05 -6.77
#